data_AF-A0A7V1HWA4-F1
#
_entry.id   AF-A0A7V1HWA4-F1
#
_cell.length_a   1.000
_cell.length_b   1.000
_cell.length_c   1.000
_cell.angle_alpha   90.00
_cell.angle_beta   90.00
_cell.angle_gamma   90.00
#
_symmetry.space_group_name_H-M   'P 1'
#
loop_
_entity.id
_entity.type
_entity.pdbx_description
1 polymer ?
#
loop_
_entity_poly.entity_id
_entity_poly.type
_entity_poly.pdbx_seq_one_letter_code
_entity_poly.pdbx_strand_id
1 'polypeptide(L)'
;MLKNFKLDYNKKDIHYNIILLSAPVLLTIYRYHGYPGTFDPFINFDFPEDQVIRINQFIIFFILTFIIPALYIKLAMKQKLTDFGLGAGDIKTGLVSLILIPLIVLPSIYFGAKMPELQTEYPLAKSLLHDQSNLLVYELAYLIFYYIAWEFFFRGFILFGLKDKFGAVNAILIQTISSCLVHIDKPEGEIIGSIIAGIILGIIALRTRSIWYVVILHAAIGILTDLFIIYG
;
A
#
# COMPACT_ATOMS: atom_id res chain seq x y z
N MET A 1 0.82 35.88 -28.13
CA MET A 1 -0.01 34.87 -28.81
C MET A 1 -0.46 33.84 -27.78
N LEU A 2 -1.56 34.09 -27.07
CA LEU A 2 -2.18 33.16 -26.10
C LEU A 2 -3.71 33.13 -26.31
N LYS A 3 -4.16 33.26 -27.57
CA LYS A 3 -5.58 33.21 -27.87
C LYS A 3 -5.96 31.75 -28.16
N ASN A 4 -6.68 31.16 -27.19
CA ASN A 4 -7.47 29.93 -27.26
C ASN A 4 -6.83 28.62 -26.77
N PHE A 5 -6.06 28.65 -25.67
CA PHE A 5 -5.89 27.41 -24.88
C PHE A 5 -7.19 27.13 -24.13
N LYS A 6 -7.94 26.11 -24.55
CA LYS A 6 -9.04 25.53 -23.78
C LYS A 6 -8.55 24.20 -23.23
N LEU A 7 -8.66 24.02 -21.91
CA LEU A 7 -8.48 22.71 -21.29
C LEU A 7 -9.52 21.75 -21.89
N ASP A 8 -9.04 20.65 -22.48
CA ASP A 8 -9.92 19.59 -22.93
C ASP A 8 -10.48 18.88 -21.69
N TYR A 9 -11.78 19.08 -21.44
CA TYR A 9 -12.48 18.48 -20.32
C TYR A 9 -13.70 17.74 -20.83
N ASN A 10 -13.71 16.42 -20.61
CA ASN A 10 -14.84 15.56 -20.90
C ASN A 10 -15.49 15.11 -19.59
N LYS A 11 -16.76 15.44 -19.39
CA LYS A 11 -17.54 15.04 -18.20
C LYS A 11 -17.57 13.51 -18.02
N LYS A 12 -17.41 12.73 -19.09
CA LYS A 12 -17.33 11.27 -19.03
C LYS A 12 -16.07 10.76 -18.33
N ASP A 13 -15.00 11.56 -18.28
CA ASP A 13 -13.73 11.21 -17.66
C ASP A 13 -13.66 11.58 -16.16
N ILE A 14 -14.76 12.05 -15.58
CA ILE A 14 -14.78 12.56 -14.20
C ILE A 14 -14.25 11.54 -13.17
N HIS A 15 -14.54 10.25 -13.35
CA HIS A 15 -14.05 9.21 -12.46
C HIS A 15 -12.53 9.01 -12.56
N TYR A 16 -11.97 9.04 -13.77
CA TYR A 16 -10.52 8.96 -13.97
C TYR A 16 -9.82 10.16 -13.33
N ASN A 17 -10.38 11.36 -13.48
CA ASN A 17 -9.84 12.58 -12.87
C ASN A 17 -9.89 12.52 -11.34
N ILE A 18 -10.99 12.00 -10.76
CA ILE A 18 -11.11 11.81 -9.32
C ILE A 18 -10.12 10.77 -8.80
N ILE A 19 -9.94 9.64 -9.51
CA ILE A 19 -8.93 8.63 -9.14
C ILE A 19 -7.52 9.23 -9.18
N LEU A 20 -7.16 9.98 -10.24
CA LEU A 20 -5.86 10.66 -10.33
C LEU A 20 -5.65 11.67 -9.20
N LEU A 21 -6.68 12.46 -8.86
CA LEU A 21 -6.61 13.44 -7.78
C LEU A 21 -6.62 12.80 -6.38
N SER A 22 -7.17 11.60 -6.25
CA SER A 22 -7.27 10.90 -4.96
C SER A 22 -5.90 10.62 -4.33
N ALA A 23 -4.89 10.27 -5.13
CA ALA A 23 -3.54 9.99 -4.63
C ALA A 23 -2.93 11.19 -3.91
N PRO A 24 -2.73 12.36 -4.55
CA PRO A 24 -2.17 13.51 -3.85
C PRO A 24 -3.06 14.00 -2.71
N VAL A 25 -4.40 13.97 -2.84
CA VAL A 25 -5.30 14.46 -1.78
C VAL A 25 -5.27 13.55 -0.55
N LEU A 26 -5.55 12.26 -0.71
CA LEU A 26 -5.69 11.33 0.41
C LEU A 26 -4.34 11.07 1.09
N LEU A 27 -3.25 10.98 0.32
CA LEU A 27 -1.91 10.78 0.89
C LEU A 27 -1.39 12.04 1.60
N THR A 28 -1.77 13.25 1.14
CA THR A 28 -1.46 14.49 1.88
C THR A 28 -2.23 14.54 3.19
N ILE A 29 -3.53 14.24 3.18
CA ILE A 29 -4.33 14.17 4.41
C ILE A 29 -3.73 13.15 5.37
N TYR A 30 -3.35 11.97 4.87
CA TYR A 30 -2.68 10.95 5.67
C TYR A 30 -1.36 11.47 6.29
N ARG A 31 -0.51 12.16 5.51
CA ARG A 31 0.77 12.66 6.01
C ARG A 31 0.62 13.71 7.12
N TYR A 32 -0.39 14.59 7.02
CA TYR A 32 -0.58 15.69 7.97
C TYR A 32 -1.50 15.37 9.14
N HIS A 33 -2.33 14.31 9.04
CA HIS A 33 -3.34 14.00 10.05
C HIS A 33 -3.36 12.53 10.48
N GLY A 34 -2.58 11.66 9.84
CA GLY A 34 -2.52 10.23 10.14
C GLY A 34 -1.13 9.70 10.44
N TYR A 35 -0.09 10.53 10.45
CA TYR A 35 1.27 10.12 10.79
C TYR A 35 1.52 10.31 12.30
N PRO A 36 2.39 9.51 12.95
CA PRO A 36 2.65 9.67 14.38
C PRO A 36 3.07 11.09 14.75
N GLY A 37 2.52 11.58 15.86
CA GLY A 37 2.71 12.96 16.32
C GLY A 37 1.75 13.98 15.72
N THR A 38 0.90 13.59 14.75
CA THR A 38 -0.10 14.50 14.15
C THR A 38 -1.53 14.24 14.62
N PHE A 39 -1.75 13.25 15.48
CA PHE A 39 -3.07 12.87 16.01
C PHE A 39 -2.92 12.27 17.41
N ASP A 40 -3.99 12.34 18.21
CA ASP A 40 -4.11 11.61 19.46
C ASP A 40 -4.77 10.24 19.21
N PRO A 41 -4.24 9.14 19.77
CA PRO A 41 -4.84 7.82 19.63
C PRO A 41 -6.31 7.81 20.08
N PHE A 42 -7.20 7.30 19.22
CA PHE A 42 -8.64 7.25 19.47
C PHE A 42 -9.11 5.84 19.85
N ILE A 43 -8.29 4.82 19.59
CA ILE A 43 -8.45 3.47 20.14
C ILE A 43 -7.24 3.18 21.00
N ASN A 44 -7.47 2.90 22.28
CA ASN A 44 -6.41 2.54 23.21
C ASN A 44 -6.43 1.04 23.48
N PHE A 45 -5.24 0.45 23.50
CA PHE A 45 -4.99 -0.92 23.92
C PHE A 45 -4.07 -0.88 25.14
N ASP A 46 -4.08 -1.92 25.96
CA ASP A 46 -3.13 -2.09 27.08
C ASP A 46 -1.74 -2.53 26.56
N PHE A 47 -1.22 -1.80 25.58
CA PHE A 47 0.01 -2.07 24.82
C PHE A 47 0.99 -0.91 25.03
N PRO A 48 2.30 -1.08 24.72
CA PRO A 48 3.23 0.03 24.64
C PRO A 48 2.72 1.17 23.74
N GLU A 49 2.98 2.42 24.15
CA GLU A 49 2.40 3.63 23.53
C GLU A 49 2.67 3.73 22.02
N ASP A 50 3.89 3.40 21.58
CA ASP A 50 4.25 3.43 20.17
C ASP A 50 3.47 2.41 19.34
N GLN A 51 3.21 1.20 19.86
CA GLN A 51 2.35 0.21 19.21
C GLN A 51 0.92 0.72 19.06
N VAL A 52 0.36 1.34 20.11
CA VAL A 52 -0.98 1.94 20.06
C VAL A 52 -1.04 3.02 18.98
N ILE A 53 -0.06 3.92 18.94
CA ILE A 53 0.03 4.98 17.92
C ILE A 53 0.11 4.37 16.51
N ARG A 54 0.96 3.38 16.28
CA ARG A 54 1.08 2.73 14.95
C ARG A 54 -0.19 2.02 14.51
N ILE A 55 -0.88 1.32 15.41
CA ILE A 55 -2.16 0.67 15.08
C ILE A 55 -3.21 1.72 14.69
N ASN A 56 -3.29 2.84 15.42
CA ASN A 56 -4.20 3.95 15.05
C ASN A 56 -3.80 4.57 13.70
N GLN A 57 -2.51 4.75 13.43
CA GLN A 57 -2.00 5.18 12.12
C GLN A 57 -2.46 4.23 11.01
N PHE A 58 -2.38 2.91 11.21
CA PHE A 58 -2.84 1.92 10.22
C PHE A 58 -4.35 2.02 9.99
N ILE A 59 -5.14 2.24 11.05
CA ILE A 59 -6.59 2.42 10.94
C ILE A 59 -6.95 3.70 10.18
N ILE A 60 -6.27 4.82 10.45
CA ILE A 60 -6.45 6.06 9.68
C ILE A 60 -6.13 5.81 8.20
N PHE A 61 -5.00 5.14 7.93
CA PHE A 61 -4.62 4.78 6.56
C PHE A 61 -5.67 3.90 5.89
N PHE A 62 -6.22 2.91 6.60
CA PHE A 62 -7.31 2.04 6.13
C PHE A 62 -8.56 2.85 5.75
N ILE A 63 -8.97 3.79 6.60
CA ILE A 63 -10.13 4.63 6.33
C ILE A 63 -9.91 5.45 5.06
N LEU A 64 -8.75 6.12 4.97
CA LEU A 64 -8.44 7.02 3.86
C LEU A 64 -8.25 6.28 2.54
N THR A 65 -7.59 5.13 2.54
CA THR A 65 -7.11 4.47 1.32
C THR A 65 -7.87 3.18 0.98
N PHE A 66 -8.65 2.62 1.90
CA PHE A 66 -9.58 1.53 1.64
C PHE A 66 -11.03 1.98 1.66
N ILE A 67 -11.53 2.49 2.78
CA ILE A 67 -12.96 2.76 2.98
C ILE A 67 -13.46 3.85 2.04
N ILE A 68 -12.79 5.01 1.99
CA ILE A 68 -13.20 6.12 1.12
C ILE A 68 -13.22 5.69 -0.37
N PRO A 69 -12.16 5.08 -0.92
CA PRO A 69 -12.18 4.60 -2.30
C PRO A 69 -13.22 3.50 -2.57
N ALA A 70 -13.41 2.55 -1.64
CA ALA A 70 -14.42 1.50 -1.78
C ALA A 70 -15.85 2.08 -1.81
N LEU A 71 -16.14 3.05 -0.94
CA LEU A 71 -17.41 3.77 -0.95
C LEU A 71 -17.58 4.57 -2.23
N TYR A 72 -16.54 5.23 -2.73
CA TYR A 72 -16.59 5.95 -4.00
C TYR A 72 -16.91 5.01 -5.18
N ILE A 73 -16.26 3.85 -5.26
CA ILE A 73 -16.57 2.81 -6.27
C ILE A 73 -18.04 2.41 -6.20
N LYS A 74 -18.56 2.13 -5.00
CA LYS A 74 -19.92 1.61 -4.80
C LYS A 74 -21.01 2.66 -5.02
N LEU A 75 -20.80 3.88 -4.52
CA LEU A 75 -21.83 4.92 -4.45
C LEU A 75 -21.76 5.87 -5.64
N ALA A 76 -20.57 6.29 -6.05
CA ALA A 76 -20.40 7.26 -7.14
C ALA A 76 -20.22 6.56 -8.50
N MET A 77 -19.33 5.58 -8.59
CA MET A 77 -19.09 4.85 -9.86
C MET A 77 -20.15 3.78 -10.13
N LYS A 78 -20.82 3.29 -9.07
CA LYS A 78 -21.80 2.19 -9.13
C LYS A 78 -21.22 0.90 -9.73
N GLN A 79 -19.94 0.65 -9.49
CA GLN A 79 -19.23 -0.55 -9.98
C GLN A 79 -19.04 -1.59 -8.87
N LYS A 80 -18.58 -2.80 -9.23
CA LYS A 80 -18.30 -3.85 -8.25
C LYS A 80 -16.86 -3.73 -7.78
N LEU A 81 -16.62 -3.97 -6.49
CA LEU A 81 -15.28 -4.02 -5.92
C LEU A 81 -14.40 -5.12 -6.56
N THR A 82 -15.01 -6.18 -7.07
CA THR A 82 -14.33 -7.24 -7.83
C THR A 82 -13.70 -6.73 -9.12
N ASP A 83 -14.23 -5.66 -9.71
CA ASP A 83 -13.65 -5.02 -10.91
C ASP A 83 -12.34 -4.29 -10.58
N PHE A 84 -12.11 -4.03 -9.28
CA PHE A 84 -10.92 -3.42 -8.69
C PHE A 84 -10.05 -4.46 -7.96
N GLY A 85 -10.14 -5.73 -8.36
CA GLY A 85 -9.25 -6.79 -7.88
C GLY A 85 -9.58 -7.37 -6.50
N LEU A 86 -10.72 -7.02 -5.88
CA LEU A 86 -11.15 -7.66 -4.62
C LEU A 86 -11.78 -9.06 -4.81
N GLY A 87 -11.70 -9.64 -6.02
CA GLY A 87 -12.04 -11.04 -6.29
C GLY A 87 -10.83 -11.98 -6.20
N ALA A 88 -11.08 -13.30 -6.24
CA ALA A 88 -10.00 -14.30 -6.26
C ALA A 88 -9.18 -14.27 -7.56
N GLY A 89 -9.78 -13.91 -8.69
CA GLY A 89 -9.07 -13.83 -9.96
C GLY A 89 -8.53 -15.19 -10.45
N ASP A 90 -7.41 -15.18 -11.16
CA ASP A 90 -6.69 -16.38 -11.60
C ASP A 90 -5.82 -16.94 -10.46
N ILE A 91 -6.39 -17.93 -9.77
CA ILE A 91 -5.77 -18.61 -8.63
C ILE A 91 -4.47 -19.30 -9.02
N LYS A 92 -4.38 -19.91 -10.21
CA LYS A 92 -3.19 -20.65 -10.61
C LYS A 92 -2.00 -19.71 -10.76
N THR A 93 -2.18 -18.63 -11.50
CA THR A 93 -1.13 -17.61 -11.69
C THR A 93 -0.79 -16.92 -10.37
N GLY A 94 -1.78 -16.68 -9.52
CA GLY A 94 -1.59 -16.13 -8.18
C GLY A 94 -0.71 -17.00 -7.30
N LEU A 95 -1.04 -18.29 -7.16
CA LEU A 95 -0.27 -19.25 -6.36
C LEU A 95 1.16 -19.41 -6.88
N VAL A 96 1.37 -19.43 -8.20
CA VAL A 96 2.72 -19.47 -8.79
C VAL A 96 3.51 -18.22 -8.38
N SER A 97 2.88 -17.04 -8.39
CA SER A 97 3.52 -15.79 -7.97
C SER A 97 3.89 -15.81 -6.48
N LEU A 98 3.04 -16.40 -5.63
CA LEU A 98 3.31 -16.59 -4.20
C LEU A 98 4.49 -17.51 -3.89
N ILE A 99 4.96 -18.30 -4.87
CA ILE A 99 6.13 -19.15 -4.71
C ILE A 99 7.36 -18.49 -5.33
N LEU A 100 7.26 -18.02 -6.58
CA LEU A 100 8.40 -17.51 -7.32
C LEU A 100 8.92 -16.17 -6.78
N ILE A 101 8.03 -15.26 -6.40
CA ILE A 101 8.45 -13.93 -5.94
C ILE A 101 9.21 -14.02 -4.61
N PRO A 102 8.73 -14.76 -3.58
CA PRO A 102 9.50 -14.91 -2.36
C PRO A 102 10.88 -15.53 -2.58
N LEU A 103 11.05 -16.52 -3.47
CA LEU A 103 12.36 -17.09 -3.76
C LEU A 103 13.39 -16.05 -4.23
N ILE A 104 12.93 -15.00 -4.92
CA ILE A 104 13.78 -13.92 -5.42
C ILE A 104 14.01 -12.85 -4.34
N VAL A 105 12.96 -12.50 -3.59
CA VAL A 105 12.96 -11.33 -2.69
C VAL A 105 13.43 -11.67 -1.27
N LEU A 106 13.25 -12.90 -0.82
CA LEU A 106 13.56 -13.33 0.56
C LEU A 106 15.04 -13.18 0.93
N PRO A 107 16.03 -13.46 0.05
CA PRO A 107 17.43 -13.11 0.31
C PRO A 107 17.63 -11.62 0.54
N SER A 108 17.00 -10.77 -0.28
CA SER A 108 17.09 -9.30 -0.15
C SER A 108 16.49 -8.81 1.17
N ILE A 109 15.37 -9.38 1.61
CA ILE A 109 14.76 -9.07 2.92
C ILE A 109 15.72 -9.49 4.05
N TYR A 110 16.25 -10.70 3.99
CA TYR A 110 17.14 -11.24 5.03
C TYR A 110 18.44 -10.44 5.18
N PHE A 111 19.10 -10.11 4.07
CA PHE A 111 20.31 -9.27 4.13
C PHE A 111 19.99 -7.81 4.45
N GLY A 112 18.87 -7.29 3.96
CA GLY A 112 18.38 -5.95 4.26
C GLY A 112 18.11 -5.75 5.76
N ALA A 113 17.49 -6.72 6.43
CA ALA A 113 17.23 -6.69 7.87
C ALA A 113 18.49 -6.54 8.74
N LYS A 114 19.69 -6.80 8.20
CA LYS A 114 20.97 -6.62 8.88
C LYS A 114 21.61 -5.26 8.63
N MET A 115 21.03 -4.44 7.75
CA MET A 115 21.54 -3.11 7.43
C MET A 115 21.15 -2.11 8.53
N PRO A 116 22.09 -1.27 9.02
CA PRO A 116 21.83 -0.33 10.11
C PRO A 116 20.67 0.64 9.82
N GLU A 117 20.51 1.05 8.57
CA GLU A 117 19.45 1.97 8.16
C GLU A 117 18.06 1.34 8.33
N LEU A 118 17.92 0.04 8.01
CA LEU A 118 16.67 -0.70 8.17
C LEU A 118 16.38 -1.02 9.64
N GLN A 119 17.40 -1.37 10.42
CA GLN A 119 17.25 -1.57 11.88
C GLN A 119 16.88 -0.27 12.62
N THR A 120 17.33 0.88 12.09
CA THR A 120 16.95 2.20 12.62
C THR A 120 15.49 2.50 12.30
N GLU A 121 14.98 2.08 11.15
CA GLU A 121 13.58 2.31 10.75
C GLU A 121 12.60 1.30 11.35
N TYR A 122 12.95 0.00 11.36
CA TYR A 122 12.06 -1.11 11.70
C TYR A 122 12.44 -1.84 13.00
N PRO A 123 11.50 -2.50 13.70
CA PRO A 123 10.05 -2.40 13.48
C PRO A 123 9.55 -0.97 13.72
N LEU A 124 8.44 -0.59 13.07
CA LEU A 124 7.90 0.78 13.17
C LEU A 124 7.50 1.15 14.61
N ALA A 125 7.09 0.16 15.40
CA ALA A 125 6.96 0.23 16.85
C ALA A 125 8.19 -0.41 17.51
N LYS A 126 9.11 0.43 18.00
CA LYS A 126 10.42 0.02 18.52
C LYS A 126 10.32 -0.77 19.82
N SER A 127 9.23 -0.63 20.57
CA SER A 127 8.99 -1.44 21.77
C SER A 127 8.98 -2.94 21.49
N LEU A 128 8.65 -3.38 20.26
CA LEU A 128 8.67 -4.80 19.85
C LEU A 128 10.08 -5.44 19.90
N LEU A 129 11.14 -4.63 19.93
CA LEU A 129 12.51 -5.12 20.14
C LEU A 129 12.75 -5.63 21.57
N HIS A 130 11.92 -5.22 22.53
CA HIS A 130 12.08 -5.53 23.95
C HIS A 130 10.87 -6.26 24.55
N ASP A 131 9.67 -6.02 24.03
CA ASP A 131 8.42 -6.65 24.44
C ASP A 131 7.61 -7.12 23.23
N GLN A 132 7.55 -8.44 23.05
CA GLN A 132 6.92 -9.10 21.90
C GLN A 132 5.55 -9.70 22.27
N SER A 133 5.04 -9.43 23.48
CA SER A 133 3.76 -9.99 23.97
C SER A 133 2.59 -9.73 23.00
N ASN A 134 2.62 -8.58 22.31
CA ASN A 134 1.59 -8.13 21.40
C ASN A 134 1.96 -8.26 19.91
N LEU A 135 3.10 -8.90 19.59
CA LEU A 135 3.64 -8.99 18.22
C LEU A 135 2.59 -9.53 17.23
N LEU A 136 1.90 -10.62 17.56
CA LEU A 136 0.89 -11.20 16.66
C LEU A 136 -0.26 -10.21 16.36
N VAL A 137 -0.74 -9.50 17.38
CA VAL A 137 -1.83 -8.53 17.21
C VAL A 137 -1.36 -7.34 16.39
N TYR A 138 -0.14 -6.86 16.64
CA TYR A 138 0.48 -5.78 15.89
C TYR A 138 0.65 -6.15 14.41
N GLU A 139 1.24 -7.30 14.09
CA GLU A 139 1.45 -7.74 12.70
C GLU A 139 0.13 -8.01 11.97
N LEU A 140 -0.88 -8.54 12.66
CA LEU A 140 -2.22 -8.69 12.08
C LEU A 140 -2.87 -7.34 11.81
N ALA A 141 -2.71 -6.36 12.70
CA ALA A 141 -3.16 -4.99 12.45
C ALA A 141 -2.42 -4.36 11.27
N TYR A 142 -1.11 -4.61 11.16
CA TYR A 142 -0.30 -4.13 10.04
C TYR A 142 -0.77 -4.75 8.72
N LEU A 143 -1.00 -6.06 8.67
CA LEU A 143 -1.59 -6.74 7.52
C LEU A 143 -2.97 -6.17 7.16
N ILE A 144 -3.90 -6.14 8.11
CA ILE A 144 -5.32 -5.87 7.86
C ILE A 144 -5.56 -4.40 7.55
N PHE A 145 -5.00 -3.50 8.37
CA PHE A 145 -5.31 -2.08 8.29
C PHE A 145 -4.33 -1.33 7.37
N TYR A 146 -3.09 -1.79 7.22
CA TYR A 146 -2.12 -1.14 6.34
C TYR A 146 -1.98 -1.85 4.99
N TYR A 147 -1.53 -3.11 4.94
CA TYR A 147 -1.18 -3.76 3.66
C TYR A 147 -2.38 -4.02 2.74
N ILE A 148 -3.53 -4.43 3.29
CA ILE A 148 -4.77 -4.56 2.49
C ILE A 148 -5.16 -3.20 1.91
N ALA A 149 -5.13 -2.14 2.73
CA ALA A 149 -5.50 -0.80 2.30
C ALA A 149 -4.54 -0.26 1.24
N TRP A 150 -3.23 -0.48 1.44
CA TRP A 150 -2.18 -0.11 0.51
C TRP A 150 -2.40 -0.74 -0.86
N GLU A 151 -2.48 -2.06 -0.92
CA GLU A 151 -2.63 -2.76 -2.19
C GLU A 151 -3.99 -2.49 -2.84
N PHE A 152 -5.05 -2.35 -2.05
CA PHE A 152 -6.33 -1.93 -2.60
C PHE A 152 -6.26 -0.53 -3.18
N PHE A 153 -5.58 0.43 -2.55
CA PHE A 153 -5.52 1.79 -3.09
C PHE A 153 -4.71 1.87 -4.38
N PHE A 154 -3.49 1.33 -4.38
CA PHE A 154 -2.58 1.45 -5.52
C PHE A 154 -2.91 0.43 -6.63
N ARG A 155 -3.07 -0.86 -6.30
CA ARG A 155 -3.31 -1.94 -7.28
C ARG A 155 -4.78 -2.17 -7.54
N GLY A 156 -5.64 -1.87 -6.57
CA GLY A 156 -7.09 -1.89 -6.76
C GLY A 156 -7.58 -0.61 -7.46
N PHE A 157 -7.78 0.44 -6.67
CA PHE A 157 -8.44 1.67 -7.06
C PHE A 157 -7.74 2.43 -8.19
N ILE A 158 -6.44 2.73 -8.05
CA ILE A 158 -5.69 3.50 -9.05
C ILE A 158 -5.44 2.64 -10.30
N LEU A 159 -4.79 1.48 -10.15
CA LEU A 159 -4.40 0.65 -11.29
C LEU A 159 -5.60 0.14 -12.09
N PHE A 160 -6.54 -0.60 -11.48
CA PHE A 160 -7.70 -1.10 -12.24
C PHE A 160 -8.64 0.03 -12.66
N GLY A 161 -8.73 1.11 -11.88
CA GLY A 161 -9.57 2.26 -12.22
C GLY A 161 -9.05 3.08 -13.41
N LEU A 162 -7.74 3.06 -13.68
CA LEU A 162 -7.13 3.85 -14.76
C LEU A 162 -6.72 3.02 -15.99
N LYS A 163 -6.58 1.68 -15.88
CA LYS A 163 -6.06 0.84 -16.97
C LYS A 163 -6.85 0.95 -18.27
N ASP A 164 -8.16 1.14 -18.21
CA ASP A 164 -9.01 1.17 -19.42
C ASP A 164 -8.89 2.51 -20.17
N LYS A 165 -8.56 3.59 -19.46
CA LYS A 165 -8.35 4.93 -20.05
C LYS A 165 -6.93 5.14 -20.54
N PHE A 166 -5.94 4.72 -19.73
CA PHE A 166 -4.52 5.02 -19.96
C PHE A 166 -3.74 3.83 -20.51
N GLY A 167 -4.32 2.63 -20.53
CA GLY A 167 -3.63 1.38 -20.84
C GLY A 167 -2.91 0.79 -19.62
N ALA A 168 -2.63 -0.51 -19.68
CA ALA A 168 -2.03 -1.27 -18.58
C ALA A 168 -0.68 -0.71 -18.11
N VAL A 169 0.22 -0.40 -19.06
CA VAL A 169 1.58 0.09 -18.74
C VAL A 169 1.51 1.44 -18.03
N ASN A 170 0.78 2.40 -18.58
CA ASN A 170 0.67 3.73 -17.96
C ASN A 170 -0.02 3.66 -16.60
N ALA A 171 -1.06 2.83 -16.44
CA ALA A 171 -1.69 2.66 -15.14
C ALA A 171 -0.74 2.03 -14.10
N ILE A 172 0.14 1.09 -14.49
CA ILE A 172 1.21 0.58 -13.64
C ILE A 172 2.18 1.70 -13.24
N LEU A 173 2.61 2.52 -14.20
CA LEU A 173 3.53 3.63 -13.92
C LEU A 173 2.89 4.68 -13.01
N ILE A 174 1.63 5.03 -13.23
CA ILE A 174 0.89 5.99 -12.40
C ILE A 174 0.80 5.51 -10.95
N GLN A 175 0.38 4.26 -10.71
CA GLN A 175 0.35 3.74 -9.32
C GLN A 175 1.75 3.58 -8.72
N THR A 176 2.77 3.31 -9.54
CA THR A 176 4.16 3.19 -9.08
C THR A 176 4.68 4.56 -8.64
N ILE A 177 4.42 5.61 -9.40
CA ILE A 177 4.75 7.00 -9.00
C ILE A 177 4.09 7.28 -7.65
N SER A 178 2.78 7.08 -7.54
CA SER A 178 2.05 7.39 -6.32
C SER A 178 2.54 6.60 -5.10
N SER A 179 2.80 5.30 -5.23
CA SER A 179 3.25 4.45 -4.12
C SER A 179 4.72 4.65 -3.74
N CYS A 180 5.60 4.90 -4.72
CA CYS A 180 6.99 5.24 -4.47
C CYS A 180 7.13 6.55 -3.67
N LEU A 181 6.31 7.57 -3.99
CA LEU A 181 6.35 8.85 -3.28
C LEU A 181 5.98 8.73 -1.80
N VAL A 182 5.21 7.70 -1.39
CA VAL A 182 4.91 7.45 0.03
C VAL A 182 6.13 6.93 0.79
N HIS A 183 7.14 6.39 0.09
CA HIS A 183 8.39 5.94 0.68
C HIS A 183 9.42 7.06 0.84
N ILE A 184 9.13 8.31 0.47
CA ILE A 184 10.06 9.43 0.75
C ILE A 184 10.34 9.46 2.27
N ASP A 185 11.60 9.72 2.61
CA ASP A 185 12.18 9.64 3.96
C ASP A 185 12.44 8.23 4.50
N LYS A 186 12.17 7.17 3.73
CA LYS A 186 12.59 5.79 4.05
C LYS A 186 14.06 5.53 3.66
N PRO A 187 14.69 4.45 4.17
CA PRO A 187 16.00 4.03 3.73
C PRO A 187 16.11 3.93 2.20
N GLU A 188 17.24 4.36 1.62
CA GLU A 188 17.41 4.48 0.16
C GLU A 188 17.07 3.19 -0.59
N GLY A 189 17.53 2.05 -0.07
CA GLY A 189 17.26 0.73 -0.65
C GLY A 189 15.77 0.40 -0.70
N GLU A 190 14.99 0.86 0.29
CA GLU A 190 13.54 0.67 0.33
C GLU A 190 12.84 1.53 -0.74
N ILE A 191 13.26 2.79 -0.92
CA ILE A 191 12.70 3.68 -1.95
C ILE A 191 12.97 3.12 -3.35
N ILE A 192 14.22 2.75 -3.64
CA ILE A 192 14.60 2.16 -4.94
C ILE A 192 13.86 0.83 -5.15
N GLY A 193 13.82 -0.01 -4.11
CA GLY A 193 13.08 -1.27 -4.11
C GLY A 193 11.59 -1.08 -4.37
N SER A 194 10.99 -0.02 -3.84
CA SER A 194 9.56 0.29 -4.01
C SER A 194 9.16 0.59 -5.45
N ILE A 195 10.09 1.10 -6.29
CA ILE A 195 9.84 1.31 -7.73
C ILE A 195 9.73 -0.04 -8.45
N ILE A 196 10.68 -0.93 -8.18
CA ILE A 196 10.73 -2.27 -8.78
C ILE A 196 9.53 -3.10 -8.30
N ALA A 197 9.27 -3.12 -6.99
CA ALA A 197 8.10 -3.76 -6.41
C ALA A 197 6.79 -3.12 -6.93
N GLY A 198 6.78 -1.80 -7.04
CA GLY A 198 5.83 -0.95 -7.75
C GLY A 198 5.29 -1.61 -9.01
N ILE A 199 6.22 -1.83 -9.94
CA ILE A 199 5.97 -2.40 -11.26
C ILE A 199 5.60 -3.88 -11.18
N ILE A 200 6.38 -4.70 -10.47
CA ILE A 200 6.17 -6.16 -10.40
C ILE A 200 4.80 -6.49 -9.81
N LEU A 201 4.45 -5.90 -8.66
CA LEU A 201 3.15 -6.13 -8.02
C LEU A 201 2.01 -5.59 -8.90
N GLY A 202 2.20 -4.47 -9.59
CA GLY A 202 1.24 -3.98 -10.59
C GLY A 202 0.97 -4.99 -11.71
N ILE A 203 2.03 -5.61 -12.26
CA ILE A 203 1.92 -6.66 -13.27
C ILE A 203 1.17 -7.87 -12.71
N ILE A 204 1.55 -8.36 -11.53
CA ILE A 204 0.91 -9.52 -10.89
C ILE A 204 -0.57 -9.26 -10.64
N ALA A 205 -0.93 -8.08 -10.13
CA ALA A 205 -2.32 -7.71 -9.90
C ALA A 205 -3.12 -7.73 -11.20
N LEU A 206 -2.62 -7.15 -12.29
CA LEU A 206 -3.32 -7.19 -13.59
C LEU A 206 -3.42 -8.61 -14.17
N ARG A 207 -2.36 -9.41 -14.07
CA ARG A 207 -2.30 -10.78 -14.60
C ARG A 207 -3.26 -11.71 -13.86
N THR A 208 -3.29 -11.60 -12.54
CA THR A 208 -4.18 -12.41 -11.70
C THR A 208 -5.59 -11.83 -11.64
N ARG A 209 -5.78 -10.54 -11.96
CA ARG A 209 -7.03 -9.80 -11.70
C ARG A 209 -7.43 -9.81 -10.23
N SER A 210 -6.44 -9.84 -9.33
CA SER A 210 -6.66 -9.89 -7.88
C SER A 210 -5.56 -9.14 -7.14
N ILE A 211 -5.94 -8.41 -6.10
CA ILE A 211 -4.97 -7.78 -5.19
C ILE A 211 -4.50 -8.75 -4.10
N TRP A 212 -5.22 -9.84 -3.83
CA TRP A 212 -4.96 -10.69 -2.66
C TRP A 212 -3.58 -11.34 -2.72
N TYR A 213 -3.11 -11.73 -3.91
CA TYR A 213 -1.76 -12.27 -4.08
C TYR A 213 -0.68 -11.22 -3.77
N VAL A 214 -0.87 -9.98 -4.21
CA VAL A 214 0.10 -8.91 -3.94
C VAL A 214 0.02 -8.38 -2.52
N VAL A 215 -1.14 -8.44 -1.86
CA VAL A 215 -1.29 -8.21 -0.41
C VAL A 215 -0.40 -9.18 0.37
N ILE A 216 -0.48 -10.47 0.07
CA ILE A 216 0.33 -11.49 0.74
C ILE A 216 1.82 -11.24 0.49
N LEU A 217 2.21 -10.98 -0.77
CA LEU A 217 3.61 -10.71 -1.11
C LEU A 217 4.14 -9.45 -0.42
N HIS A 218 3.38 -8.36 -0.42
CA HIS A 218 3.81 -7.10 0.17
C HIS A 218 3.85 -7.17 1.70
N ALA A 219 2.82 -7.74 2.32
CA ALA A 219 2.82 -7.95 3.76
C ALA A 219 3.98 -8.86 4.21
N ALA A 220 4.29 -9.90 3.43
CA ALA A 220 5.44 -10.75 3.73
C ALA A 220 6.77 -9.97 3.72
N ILE A 221 6.95 -8.98 2.85
CA ILE A 221 8.16 -8.15 2.84
C ILE A 221 8.32 -7.42 4.18
N GLY A 222 7.29 -6.72 4.65
CA GLY A 222 7.38 -5.97 5.91
C GLY A 222 7.42 -6.86 7.15
N ILE A 223 6.50 -7.82 7.24
CA ILE A 223 6.43 -8.73 8.40
C ILE A 223 7.73 -9.52 8.54
N LEU A 224 8.30 -10.05 7.44
CA LEU A 224 9.58 -10.76 7.52
C LEU A 224 10.75 -9.82 7.84
N THR A 225 10.69 -8.55 7.43
CA THR A 225 11.70 -7.55 7.85
C THR A 225 11.66 -7.37 9.37
N ASP A 226 10.48 -7.14 9.94
CA ASP A 226 10.31 -6.98 11.39
C ASP A 226 10.76 -8.25 12.14
N LEU A 227 10.33 -9.44 11.69
CA LEU A 227 10.72 -10.71 12.30
C LEU A 227 12.23 -10.99 12.21
N PHE A 228 12.87 -10.70 11.08
CA PHE A 228 14.32 -10.90 10.94
C PHE A 228 15.14 -9.91 11.76
N ILE A 229 14.63 -8.70 12.01
CA ILE A 229 15.29 -7.74 12.90
C ILE A 229 15.10 -8.15 14.37
N ILE A 230 13.90 -8.61 14.75
CA ILE A 230 13.59 -8.98 16.14
C ILE A 230 14.31 -10.28 16.56
N TYR A 231 14.45 -11.25 15.66
CA TYR A 231 14.94 -12.60 15.98
C TYR A 231 16.27 -12.99 15.32
N GLY A 232 16.82 -12.18 14.42
CA GLY A 232 18.05 -12.47 13.66
C GLY A 232 19.29 -11.79 14.20
#